data_AF-A0A920V7B8-F1
#
_entry.id   AF-A0A920V7B8-F1
#
_cell.length_a   1.000
_cell.length_b   1.000
_cell.length_c   1.000
_cell.angle_alpha   90.00
_cell.angle_beta   90.00
_cell.angle_gamma   90.00
#
_symmetry.space_group_name_H-M   'P 1'
#
loop_
_entity.id
_entity.type
_entity.pdbx_description
1 polymer ?
#
loop_
_entity_poly.entity_id
_entity_poly.type
_entity_poly.pdbx_seq_one_letter_code
_entity_poly.pdbx_strand_id
1 'polypeptide(L)'
;MRQLILEIFGSLEDKDLRYLARNFAAFFEQDYNKIAHGFLDAGWVPKDTRIDEFEASIRTVCDPISDKPLKDISFGQLLFQLFQTARQFKMENQPQLVQLEKTLLNIEGLGRQLYPDLDLVAAAKPILDDWRTNRRI
;
A
#
# COMPACT_ATOMS: atom_id res chain seq x y z
N MET A 1 -16.52 -4.63 -10.16
CA MET A 1 -15.14 -4.50 -9.64
C MET A 1 -14.73 -3.05 -9.39
N ARG A 2 -14.78 -2.14 -10.38
CA ARG A 2 -14.47 -0.70 -10.18
C ARG A 2 -15.24 -0.03 -9.03
N GLN A 3 -16.53 -0.33 -8.87
CA GLN A 3 -17.38 0.22 -7.80
C GLN A 3 -16.92 -0.16 -6.38
N LEU A 4 -16.54 -1.42 -6.18
CA LEU A 4 -16.08 -1.94 -4.89
C LEU A 4 -14.76 -1.30 -4.45
N ILE A 5 -13.83 -1.11 -5.40
CA ILE A 5 -12.59 -0.37 -5.16
C ILE A 5 -12.93 1.05 -4.70
N LEU A 6 -13.84 1.74 -5.39
CA LEU A 6 -14.24 3.11 -5.00
C LEU A 6 -14.90 3.18 -3.61
N GLU A 7 -15.73 2.20 -3.24
CA GLU A 7 -16.37 2.16 -1.92
C GLU A 7 -15.37 1.98 -0.79
N ILE A 8 -14.36 1.13 -0.97
CA ILE A 8 -13.35 0.85 0.06
C ILE A 8 -12.39 2.02 0.18
N PHE A 9 -11.86 2.51 -0.94
CA PHE A 9 -11.03 3.71 -0.94
C PHE A 9 -11.82 4.92 -0.41
N GLY A 10 -13.13 4.98 -0.63
CA GLY A 10 -14.02 6.00 -0.05
C GLY A 10 -14.30 5.85 1.45
N SER A 11 -14.06 4.67 2.04
CA SER A 11 -14.24 4.39 3.48
C SER A 11 -12.98 4.63 4.32
N LEU A 12 -11.82 4.81 3.67
CA LEU A 12 -10.56 5.12 4.35
C LEU A 12 -10.53 6.58 4.81
N GLU A 13 -9.88 6.83 5.95
CA GLU A 13 -9.60 8.20 6.36
C GLU A 13 -8.66 8.86 5.35
N ASP A 14 -8.80 10.17 5.17
CA ASP A 14 -7.98 10.96 4.25
C ASP A 14 -6.46 10.81 4.51
N LYS A 15 -6.07 10.53 5.76
CA LYS A 15 -4.68 10.26 6.13
C LYS A 15 -4.16 8.91 5.61
N ASP A 16 -5.01 7.89 5.58
CA ASP A 16 -4.66 6.52 5.17
C ASP A 16 -4.52 6.44 3.64
N LEU A 17 -5.40 7.14 2.91
CA LEU A 17 -5.29 7.29 1.45
C LEU A 17 -4.02 8.03 1.04
N ARG A 18 -3.69 9.13 1.72
CA ARG A 18 -2.44 9.87 1.50
C ARG A 18 -1.22 9.00 1.70
N TYR A 19 -1.25 8.22 2.79
CA TYR A 19 -0.18 7.29 3.10
C TYR A 19 -0.02 6.25 1.99
N LEU A 20 -1.11 5.61 1.55
CA LEU A 20 -1.05 4.58 0.50
C LEU A 20 -0.50 5.16 -0.79
N ALA A 21 -0.97 6.34 -1.21
CA ALA A 21 -0.49 7.01 -2.41
C ALA A 21 1.01 7.38 -2.32
N ARG A 22 1.46 7.91 -1.17
CA ARG A 22 2.87 8.27 -0.95
C ARG A 22 3.78 7.05 -0.95
N ASN A 23 3.40 5.98 -0.26
CA ASN A 23 4.18 4.76 -0.23
C ASN A 23 4.27 4.11 -1.60
N PHE A 24 3.20 4.22 -2.39
CA PHE A 24 3.19 3.70 -3.73
C PHE A 24 4.13 4.46 -4.65
N ALA A 25 4.14 5.80 -4.57
CA ALA A 25 5.12 6.61 -5.28
C ALA A 25 6.56 6.30 -4.84
N ALA A 26 6.80 6.20 -3.54
CA ALA A 26 8.11 5.90 -2.97
C ALA A 26 8.61 4.49 -3.38
N PHE A 27 7.72 3.51 -3.50
CA PHE A 27 8.06 2.17 -3.98
C PHE A 27 8.62 2.19 -5.41
N PHE A 28 8.01 2.96 -6.33
CA PHE A 28 8.54 3.10 -7.70
C PHE A 28 9.85 3.88 -7.78
N GLU A 29 10.04 4.83 -6.86
CA GLU A 29 11.29 5.56 -6.71
C GLU A 29 12.37 4.72 -6.00
N GLN A 30 12.05 3.49 -5.56
CA GLN A 30 12.87 2.63 -4.70
C GLN A 30 13.36 3.36 -3.42
N ASP A 31 12.60 4.36 -2.98
CA ASP A 31 12.86 5.16 -1.79
C ASP A 31 12.22 4.52 -0.57
N TYR A 32 12.83 3.44 -0.08
CA TYR A 32 12.31 2.70 1.07
C TYR A 32 12.42 3.47 2.38
N ASN A 33 13.34 4.43 2.45
CA ASN A 33 13.45 5.35 3.57
C ASN A 33 12.16 6.17 3.72
N LYS A 34 11.66 6.72 2.61
CA LYS A 34 10.39 7.45 2.56
C LYS A 34 9.18 6.57 2.89
N ILE A 35 9.19 5.29 2.54
CA ILE A 35 8.16 4.33 2.98
C ILE A 35 8.21 4.17 4.50
N ALA A 36 9.40 3.91 5.07
CA ALA A 36 9.59 3.72 6.50
C ALA A 36 9.14 4.96 7.31
N HIS A 37 9.54 6.15 6.86
CA HIS A 37 9.09 7.41 7.45
C HIS A 37 7.58 7.62 7.30
N GLY A 38 6.97 7.15 6.20
CA GLY A 38 5.53 7.20 6.01
C GLY A 38 4.75 6.49 7.13
N PHE A 39 5.20 5.33 7.58
CA PHE A 39 4.59 4.60 8.70
C PHE A 39 4.77 5.34 10.03
N LEU A 40 5.92 5.98 10.23
CA LEU A 40 6.23 6.76 11.44
C LEU A 40 5.37 8.02 11.51
N ASP A 41 5.29 8.76 10.39
CA ASP A 41 4.51 10.00 10.26
C ASP A 41 3.01 9.76 10.38
N ALA A 42 2.53 8.61 9.88
CA ALA A 42 1.16 8.16 10.07
C ALA A 42 0.84 7.75 11.52
N GLY A 43 1.86 7.66 12.39
CA GLY A 43 1.73 7.24 13.78
C GLY A 43 1.41 5.74 13.92
N TRP A 44 1.69 4.94 12.90
CA TRP A 44 1.35 3.52 12.91
C TRP A 44 2.37 2.69 13.66
N VAL A 45 3.64 3.07 13.56
CA VAL A 45 4.73 2.52 14.38
C VAL A 45 5.13 3.54 15.46
N PRO A 46 5.62 3.08 16.62
CA PRO A 46 6.06 3.98 17.69
C PRO A 46 7.15 4.97 17.25
N LYS A 47 7.17 6.17 17.84
CA LYS A 47 8.15 7.22 17.50
C LYS A 47 9.61 6.85 17.79
N ASP A 48 9.82 5.90 18.70
CA ASP A 48 11.11 5.34 19.08
C ASP A 48 11.54 4.15 18.21
N THR A 49 10.78 3.83 17.16
CA THR A 49 11.15 2.78 16.19
C THR A 49 12.50 3.10 15.56
N ARG A 50 13.39 2.11 15.55
CA ARG A 50 14.66 2.18 14.81
C ARG A 50 14.40 2.20 13.31
N ILE A 51 14.40 3.42 12.76
CA ILE A 51 14.00 3.66 11.36
C ILE A 51 14.92 2.96 10.35
N ASP A 52 16.21 2.84 10.68
CA ASP A 52 17.22 2.14 9.89
C ASP A 52 16.93 0.63 9.78
N GLU A 53 16.58 -0.02 10.90
CA GLU A 53 16.21 -1.44 10.92
C GLU A 53 14.87 -1.68 10.21
N PHE A 54 13.94 -0.74 10.35
CA PHE A 54 12.64 -0.86 9.72
C PHE A 54 12.73 -0.67 8.20
N GLU A 55 13.50 0.31 7.72
CA GLU A 55 13.81 0.48 6.31
C GLU A 55 14.43 -0.79 5.71
N ALA A 56 15.41 -1.39 6.40
CA ALA A 56 16.06 -2.61 5.92
C ALA A 56 15.07 -3.78 5.77
N SER A 57 14.08 -3.85 6.66
CA SER A 57 13.02 -4.86 6.59
C SER A 57 12.03 -4.58 5.45
N ILE A 58 11.68 -3.32 5.21
CA ILE A 58 10.88 -2.90 4.04
C ILE A 58 11.63 -3.23 2.74
N ARG A 59 12.92 -2.92 2.66
CA ARG A 59 13.79 -3.24 1.52
C ARG A 59 13.77 -4.73 1.19
N THR A 60 13.85 -5.59 2.21
CA THR A 60 13.80 -7.05 2.04
C THR A 60 12.48 -7.52 1.39
N VAL A 61 11.38 -6.81 1.65
CA VAL A 61 10.06 -7.09 1.04
C VAL A 61 9.96 -6.51 -0.37
N CYS A 62 10.50 -5.31 -0.60
CA CYS A 62 10.31 -4.55 -1.84
C CYS A 62 11.33 -4.90 -2.94
N ASP A 63 12.60 -5.12 -2.61
CA ASP A 63 13.68 -5.40 -3.58
C ASP A 63 13.31 -6.52 -4.57
N PRO A 64 12.80 -7.70 -4.13
CA PRO A 64 12.53 -8.84 -5.02
C PRO A 64 11.47 -8.60 -6.09
N ILE A 65 10.68 -7.53 -5.94
CA ILE A 65 9.57 -7.19 -6.84
C ILE A 65 9.75 -5.81 -7.48
N SER A 66 10.77 -5.04 -7.11
CA SER A 66 10.92 -3.65 -7.53
C SER A 66 11.15 -3.48 -9.03
N ASP A 67 11.85 -4.41 -9.67
CA ASP A 67 12.11 -4.41 -11.12
C ASP A 67 11.03 -5.15 -11.93
N LYS A 68 9.99 -5.68 -11.29
CA LYS A 68 8.94 -6.42 -12.00
C LYS A 68 7.96 -5.46 -12.66
N PRO A 69 7.44 -5.81 -13.85
CA PRO A 69 6.29 -5.12 -14.41
C PRO A 69 5.14 -5.15 -13.40
N LEU A 70 4.44 -4.03 -13.30
CA LEU A 70 3.40 -3.82 -12.29
C LEU A 70 2.26 -4.85 -12.35
N LYS A 71 1.89 -5.26 -13.56
CA LYS A 71 0.96 -6.37 -13.84
C LYS A 71 1.38 -7.72 -13.22
N ASP A 72 2.68 -7.91 -12.97
CA ASP A 72 3.24 -9.15 -12.41
C ASP A 72 3.39 -9.05 -10.88
N ILE A 73 3.18 -7.87 -10.29
CA ILE A 73 3.23 -7.62 -8.86
C ILE A 73 1.83 -7.84 -8.27
N SER A 74 1.74 -8.62 -7.19
CA SER A 74 0.52 -8.66 -6.39
C SER A 74 0.49 -7.52 -5.39
N PHE A 75 -0.35 -6.53 -5.63
CA PHE A 75 -0.45 -5.36 -4.78
C PHE A 75 -1.04 -5.70 -3.41
N GLY A 76 -2.06 -6.57 -3.37
CA GLY A 76 -2.61 -7.07 -2.11
C GLY A 76 -1.56 -7.84 -1.29
N GLN A 77 -0.75 -8.67 -1.94
CA GLN A 77 0.31 -9.41 -1.28
C GLN A 77 1.45 -8.50 -0.80
N LEU A 78 1.83 -7.49 -1.57
CA LEU A 78 2.84 -6.49 -1.17
C LEU A 78 2.38 -5.73 0.08
N LEU A 79 1.16 -5.17 0.06
CA LEU A 79 0.61 -4.48 1.21
C LEU A 79 0.55 -5.39 2.44
N PHE A 80 0.08 -6.63 2.26
CA PHE A 80 0.07 -7.62 3.35
C PHE A 80 1.46 -7.82 3.94
N GLN A 81 2.50 -8.04 3.12
CA GLN A 81 3.87 -8.24 3.59
C GLN A 81 4.45 -7.00 4.30
N LEU A 82 4.15 -5.79 3.80
CA LEU A 82 4.55 -4.55 4.45
C LEU A 82 3.90 -4.39 5.83
N PHE A 83 2.60 -4.68 5.96
CA PHE A 83 1.91 -4.65 7.24
C PHE A 83 2.39 -5.74 8.21
N GLN A 84 2.67 -6.95 7.72
CA GLN A 84 3.29 -7.99 8.54
C GLN A 84 4.67 -7.56 9.05
N THR A 85 5.46 -6.89 8.20
CA THR A 85 6.76 -6.34 8.58
C THR A 85 6.58 -5.26 9.64
N ALA A 86 5.71 -4.28 9.42
CA ALA A 86 5.44 -3.21 10.39
C ALA A 86 4.96 -3.73 11.75
N ARG A 87 4.21 -4.83 11.80
CA ARG A 87 3.81 -5.48 13.08
C ARG A 87 4.99 -5.98 13.89
N GLN A 88 6.10 -6.38 13.26
CA GLN A 88 7.35 -6.74 13.96
C GLN A 88 7.96 -5.52 14.66
N PHE A 89 7.68 -4.32 14.15
CA PHE A 89 8.06 -3.03 14.72
C PHE A 89 6.96 -2.43 15.62
N LYS A 90 6.16 -3.29 16.25
CA LYS A 90 5.11 -2.91 17.21
C LYS A 90 4.06 -1.96 16.63
N MET A 91 3.78 -2.08 15.33
CA MET A 91 2.67 -1.34 14.72
C MET A 91 1.38 -1.57 15.51
N GLU A 92 0.64 -0.50 15.81
CA GLU A 92 -0.68 -0.62 16.41
C GLU A 92 -1.65 -1.36 15.47
N ASN A 93 -2.46 -2.26 16.01
CA ASN A 93 -3.46 -2.94 15.21
C ASN A 93 -4.53 -1.94 14.75
N GLN A 94 -4.55 -1.66 13.44
CA GLN A 94 -5.55 -0.82 12.78
C GLN A 94 -6.57 -1.71 12.05
N PRO A 95 -7.77 -1.97 12.60
CA PRO A 95 -8.75 -2.89 12.02
C PRO A 95 -9.16 -2.53 10.58
N GLN A 96 -9.24 -1.24 10.27
CA GLN A 96 -9.59 -0.72 8.94
C GLN A 96 -8.53 -1.07 7.88
N LEU A 97 -7.25 -1.09 8.24
CA LEU A 97 -6.18 -1.47 7.32
C LEU A 97 -6.21 -2.99 7.04
N VAL A 98 -6.55 -3.79 8.05
CA VAL A 98 -6.74 -5.24 7.87
C VAL A 98 -7.91 -5.54 6.92
N GLN A 99 -9.00 -4.78 7.01
CA GLN A 99 -10.14 -4.92 6.10
C GLN A 99 -9.76 -4.50 4.67
N LEU A 100 -9.00 -3.41 4.52
CA LEU A 100 -8.45 -2.99 3.24
C LEU A 100 -7.59 -4.09 2.61
N GLU A 101 -6.60 -4.61 3.35
CA GLU A 101 -5.73 -5.70 2.90
C GLU A 101 -6.54 -6.91 2.39
N LYS A 102 -7.48 -7.40 3.20
CA LYS A 102 -8.33 -8.56 2.84
C LYS A 102 -9.14 -8.30 1.59
N THR A 103 -9.66 -7.09 1.45
CA THR A 103 -10.53 -6.78 0.32
C THR A 103 -9.72 -6.60 -0.96
N LEU A 104 -8.56 -5.95 -0.88
CA LEU A 104 -7.63 -5.87 -2.00
C LEU A 104 -7.16 -7.26 -2.44
N LEU A 105 -6.83 -8.15 -1.50
CA LEU A 105 -6.42 -9.52 -1.80
C LEU A 105 -7.55 -10.33 -2.46
N ASN A 106 -8.78 -10.20 -1.97
CA ASN A 106 -9.94 -10.86 -2.58
C ASN A 106 -10.25 -10.33 -3.97
N ILE A 107 -10.26 -9.00 -4.15
CA ILE A 107 -10.49 -8.37 -5.46
C ILE A 107 -9.38 -8.77 -6.43
N GLU A 108 -8.14 -8.82 -5.98
CA GLU A 108 -7.02 -9.24 -6.82
C GLU A 108 -7.10 -10.70 -7.20
N GLY A 109 -7.38 -11.59 -6.25
CA GLY A 109 -7.56 -13.02 -6.50
C GLY A 109 -8.69 -13.28 -7.50
N LEU A 110 -9.85 -12.66 -7.30
CA LEU A 110 -11.00 -12.76 -8.22
C LEU A 110 -10.69 -12.11 -9.57
N GLY A 111 -10.03 -10.95 -9.55
CA GLY A 111 -9.65 -10.19 -10.74
C GLY A 111 -8.73 -11.00 -11.64
N ARG A 112 -7.68 -11.63 -11.10
CA ARG A 112 -6.75 -12.48 -11.85
C ARG A 112 -7.38 -13.78 -12.36
N GLN A 113 -8.36 -14.34 -11.64
CA GLN A 113 -9.09 -15.53 -12.10
C GLN A 113 -10.01 -15.22 -13.28
N LEU A 114 -10.68 -14.06 -13.27
CA LEU A 114 -11.63 -13.65 -14.30
C LEU A 114 -10.97 -12.93 -15.48
N TYR A 115 -9.91 -12.18 -15.21
CA TYR A 115 -9.17 -11.35 -16.15
C TYR A 115 -7.66 -11.47 -15.82
N PRO A 116 -6.97 -12.48 -16.36
CA PRO A 116 -5.57 -12.75 -16.05
C PRO A 116 -4.62 -11.59 -16.33
N ASP A 117 -4.98 -10.75 -17.31
CA ASP A 117 -4.21 -9.56 -17.72
C ASP A 117 -4.62 -8.27 -16.98
N LEU A 118 -5.44 -8.36 -15.94
CA LEU A 118 -5.90 -7.19 -15.17
C LEU A 118 -4.75 -6.56 -14.37
N ASP A 119 -4.28 -5.40 -14.83
CA ASP A 119 -3.38 -4.53 -14.07
C ASP A 119 -4.20 -3.65 -13.10
N LEU A 120 -4.34 -4.12 -11.86
CA LEU A 120 -5.06 -3.41 -10.79
C LEU A 120 -4.49 -2.03 -10.51
N VAL A 121 -3.19 -1.87 -10.67
CA VAL A 121 -2.55 -0.61 -10.38
C VAL A 121 -2.79 0.38 -11.51
N ALA A 122 -2.72 -0.06 -12.76
CA ALA A 122 -3.14 0.77 -13.88
C ALA A 122 -4.61 1.21 -13.74
N ALA A 123 -5.48 0.33 -13.22
CA ALA A 123 -6.88 0.66 -12.94
C ALA A 123 -7.04 1.65 -11.77
N ALA A 124 -6.18 1.57 -10.75
CA ALA A 124 -6.22 2.43 -9.56
C ALA A 124 -5.49 3.78 -9.74
N LYS A 125 -4.49 3.85 -10.62
CA LYS A 125 -3.68 5.05 -10.90
C LYS A 125 -4.51 6.31 -11.19
N PRO A 126 -5.49 6.31 -12.10
CA PRO A 126 -6.32 7.50 -12.34
C PRO A 126 -7.15 7.91 -11.11
N ILE A 127 -7.49 6.97 -10.22
CA ILE A 127 -8.21 7.26 -8.98
C ILE A 127 -7.29 7.98 -7.99
N LEU A 128 -6.04 7.52 -7.88
CA LEU A 128 -5.01 8.15 -7.04
C LEU A 128 -4.64 9.55 -7.56
N ASP A 129 -4.54 9.71 -8.88
CA ASP A 129 -4.24 10.98 -9.54
C ASP A 129 -5.42 11.98 -9.41
N ASP A 130 -6.66 11.52 -9.57
CA ASP A 130 -7.85 12.36 -9.35
C ASP A 130 -7.99 12.76 -7.88
N TRP A 131 -7.74 11.84 -6.94
CA TRP A 131 -7.73 12.13 -5.51
C TRP A 131 -6.70 13.22 -5.16
N ARG A 132 -5.50 13.17 -5.76
CA ARG A 132 -4.45 14.19 -5.61
C ARG A 132 -4.85 15.57 -6.15
N THR A 133 -5.74 15.61 -7.14
CA THR A 133 -6.13 16.84 -7.85
C THR A 133 -7.40 17.47 -7.27
N ASN A 134 -8.39 16.65 -6.88
CA ASN A 134 -9.70 17.11 -6.41
C ASN A 134 -9.78 17.45 -4.91
N ARG A 135 -8.89 16.91 -4.07
CA ARG A 135 -8.76 17.35 -2.67
C ARG A 135 -7.52 18.21 -2.52
N ARG A 136 -7.71 19.51 -2.82
CA ARG A 136 -6.72 20.58 -2.61
C ARG A 136 -6.08 20.45 -1.23
N ILE A 137 -4.77 20.30 -1.27
CA ILE A 137 -3.81 20.72 -0.24
C ILE A 137 -4.03 22.21 0.06
#